data_AF-A0A2N2BGU7-F1
#
_entry.id   AF-A0A2N2BGU7-F1
#
_cell.length_a   1.000
_cell.length_b   1.000
_cell.length_c   1.000
_cell.angle_alpha   90.00
_cell.angle_beta   90.00
_cell.angle_gamma   90.00
#
_symmetry.space_group_name_H-M   'P 1'
#
loop_
_entity.id
_entity.type
_entity.pdbx_description
1 polymer ?
#
loop_
_entity_poly.entity_id
_entity_poly.type
_entity_poly.pdbx_seq_one_letter_code
_entity_poly.pdbx_strand_id
1 'polypeptide(L)' 'MPTKKETDQRRLIEFAVLEELVPTNQLVRQIDVAINLDFIYELVKDTYCEDDGRPLLQRV' A
#
# COMPACT_ATOMS: atom_id res chain seq x y z
N MET A 1 -12.41 43.17 -14.91
CA MET A 1 -11.93 41.82 -15.21
C MET A 1 -11.67 41.10 -13.89
N PRO A 2 -12.45 40.07 -13.52
CA PRO A 2 -12.24 39.39 -12.24
C PRO A 2 -11.17 38.31 -12.41
N THR A 3 -9.91 38.65 -12.13
CA THR A 3 -8.81 37.67 -12.05
C THR A 3 -8.56 37.32 -10.59
N LYS A 4 -9.53 36.66 -9.96
CA LYS A 4 -9.32 36.00 -8.68
C LYS A 4 -9.78 34.57 -8.85
N LYS A 5 -8.83 33.68 -9.15
CA LYS A 5 -9.04 32.22 -9.04
C LYS A 5 -9.15 31.87 -7.56
N GLU A 6 -10.20 32.35 -6.89
CA GLU A 6 -10.69 31.79 -5.63
C GLU A 6 -11.45 30.51 -5.98
N THR A 7 -10.72 29.54 -6.54
CA THR A 7 -11.24 28.22 -6.82
C THR A 7 -11.18 27.45 -5.51
N ASP A 8 -12.29 27.54 -4.77
CA ASP A 8 -12.73 26.66 -3.67
C ASP A 8 -11.74 25.52 -3.31
N GLN A 9 -10.64 25.86 -2.60
CA GLN A 9 -9.64 24.91 -2.10
C GLN A 9 -10.23 23.94 -1.04
N ARG A 10 -11.51 24.10 -0.71
CA ARG A 10 -12.23 23.35 0.34
C ARG A 10 -12.46 21.88 0.00
N ARG A 11 -12.14 21.42 -1.21
CA ARG A 11 -12.26 20.02 -1.65
C ARG A 11 -11.10 19.56 -2.55
N LEU A 12 -9.86 19.81 -2.14
CA LEU A 12 -8.70 19.15 -2.72
C LEU A 12 -8.46 17.83 -1.97
N ILE A 13 -8.51 16.71 -2.69
CA ILE A 13 -8.12 15.39 -2.18
C ILE A 13 -6.82 15.06 -2.87
N GLU A 14 -5.75 14.91 -2.10
CA GLU A 14 -4.44 14.45 -2.57
C GLU A 14 -4.27 12.98 -2.22
N PHE A 15 -3.86 12.19 -3.22
CA PHE A 15 -3.47 10.80 -3.04
C PHE A 15 -1.96 10.73 -3.05
N ALA A 16 -1.38 10.24 -1.95
CA ALA A 16 0.04 9.96 -1.84
C ALA A 16 0.24 8.46 -1.62
N VAL A 17 1.27 7.93 -2.26
CA VAL A 17 1.72 6.55 -2.05
C VAL A 17 2.58 6.56 -0.78
N LEU A 18 2.19 5.79 0.24
CA LEU A 18 2.88 5.79 1.53
C LEU A 18 4.34 5.38 1.38
N GLU A 19 4.60 4.46 0.46
CA GLU A 19 5.92 4.00 0.08
C GLU A 19 6.78 5.11 -0.53
N GLU A 20 6.22 6.19 -1.08
CA GLU A 20 7.00 7.32 -1.58
C GLU A 20 7.29 8.35 -0.48
N LEU A 21 6.48 8.38 0.59
CA LEU A 21 6.65 9.26 1.73
C LEU A 21 7.73 8.78 2.71
N VAL A 22 8.09 7.50 2.66
CA VAL A 22 9.11 6.90 3.52
C VAL A 22 10.51 7.20 2.99
N PRO A 23 11.41 7.85 3.74
CA PRO A 23 12.77 8.13 3.30
C PRO A 23 13.55 6.87 2.91
N THR A 24 14.42 6.97 1.90
CA THR A 24 15.18 5.82 1.37
C THR A 24 16.12 5.21 2.40
N ASN A 25 16.71 6.02 3.29
CA ASN A 25 17.67 5.57 4.30
C ASN A 25 17.02 5.31 5.66
N GLN A 26 15.86 4.63 5.67
CA GLN A 26 15.17 4.25 6.90
C GLN A 26 15.34 2.76 7.19
N LEU A 27 15.53 2.43 8.46
CA LEU A 27 15.72 1.06 8.95
C LEU A 27 14.65 0.08 8.45
N VAL A 28 13.39 0.52 8.38
CA VAL A 28 12.26 -0.31 7.91
C VAL A 28 12.50 -0.85 6.49
N ARG A 29 13.07 -0.04 5.59
CA ARG A 29 13.40 -0.48 4.22
C ARG A 29 14.57 -1.44 4.20
N GLN A 30 15.56 -1.24 5.07
CA GLN A 30 16.70 -2.15 5.18
C GLN A 30 16.26 -3.51 5.71
N ILE A 31 15.32 -3.53 6.66
CA ILE A 31 14.71 -4.74 7.19
C ILE A 31 13.89 -5.45 6.10
N ASP A 32 13.07 -4.71 5.34
CA ASP A 32 12.25 -5.26 4.25
C ASP A 32 13.10 -5.90 3.15
N VAL A 33 14.25 -5.29 2.79
CA VAL A 33 15.20 -5.88 1.84
C VAL A 33 15.94 -7.10 2.42
N ALA A 34 16.19 -7.11 3.73
CA ALA A 34 16.95 -8.17 4.40
C ALA A 34 16.11 -9.39 4.78
N ILE A 35 14.80 -9.23 4.94
CA ILE A 35 13.90 -10.27 5.43
C ILE A 35 12.96 -10.71 4.30
N ASN A 36 13.08 -11.98 3.90
CA ASN A 36 12.09 -12.62 3.06
C ASN A 36 10.98 -13.24 3.94
N LEU A 37 9.73 -12.82 3.74
CA LEU A 37 8.54 -13.33 4.44
C LEU A 37 7.65 -14.25 3.58
N ASP A 38 8.10 -14.66 2.39
CA ASP A 38 7.36 -15.52 1.45
C ASP A 38 6.94 -16.84 2.11
N PHE A 39 7.73 -17.34 3.07
CA PHE A 39 7.45 -18.58 3.79
C PHE A 39 6.16 -18.54 4.60
N ILE A 40 5.68 -17.35 5.00
CA ILE A 40 4.45 -17.22 5.80
C ILE A 40 3.25 -17.71 4.99
N TYR A 41 3.21 -17.43 3.69
CA TYR A 41 2.07 -17.82 2.85
C TYR A 41 1.88 -19.33 2.77
N GLU A 42 2.97 -20.09 2.61
CA GLU A 42 2.92 -21.55 2.68
C GLU A 42 2.53 -22.03 4.08
N LEU A 43 3.00 -21.35 5.13
CA LEU A 43 2.69 -21.71 6.52
C LEU A 43 1.20 -21.55 6.87
N VAL A 44 0.54 -20.49 6.38
CA VAL A 44 -0.86 -20.19 6.72
C VAL A 44 -1.85 -20.66 5.67
N LYS A 45 -1.38 -21.28 4.58
CA LYS A 45 -2.20 -21.71 3.44
C LYS A 45 -3.42 -22.52 3.86
N ASP A 46 -3.22 -23.51 4.74
CA ASP A 46 -4.28 -24.41 5.20
C ASP A 46 -5.33 -23.72 6.09
N THR A 47 -5.06 -22.49 6.56
CA THR A 47 -6.02 -21.69 7.33
C THR A 47 -6.98 -20.91 6.44
N TYR A 48 -6.70 -20.82 5.14
CA TYR A 48 -7.57 -20.18 4.16
C TYR A 48 -8.55 -21.20 3.57
N CYS A 49 -9.80 -20.76 3.35
CA CYS A 49 -10.79 -21.52 2.62
C CYS A 49 -10.58 -21.32 1.11
N GLU A 50 -10.47 -22.42 0.35
CA GLU A 50 -10.28 -22.38 -1.11
C GLU A 50 -11.53 -21.89 -1.86
N ASP A 51 -12.73 -22.18 -1.34
CA ASP A 51 -14.01 -22.00 -2.04
C ASP A 51 -14.78 -20.74 -1.62
N ASP A 52 -14.83 -20.42 -0.32
CA ASP A 52 -15.64 -19.33 0.27
C ASP A 52 -14.81 -18.31 1.05
N GLY A 53 -13.49 -18.32 0.88
CA GLY A 53 -12.58 -17.36 1.50
C GLY A 53 -12.79 -15.92 1.01
N ARG A 54 -12.13 -14.95 1.68
CA ARG A 54 -12.02 -13.59 1.13
C ARG A 54 -11.37 -13.71 -0.24
N PRO A 55 -12.02 -13.32 -1.36
CA PRO A 55 -11.40 -13.41 -2.68
C PRO A 55 -10.20 -12.46 -2.70
N LEU A 56 -9.01 -13.00 -2.47
CA LEU A 56 -7.77 -12.26 -2.37
C LEU A 56 -6.81 -12.80 -3.43
N LEU A 57 -6.58 -11.93 -4.42
CA LEU A 57 -5.32 -11.80 -5.13
C LEU A 57 -4.79 -13.10 -5.75
N GLN A 58 -5.46 -13.59 -6.80
CA GLN A 58 -4.67 -14.26 -7.84
C GLN A 58 -3.63 -13.25 -8.35
N ARG A 59 -2.35 -13.51 -8.07
CA ARG A 59 -1.24 -12.78 -8.69
C ARG A 59 -1.32 -13.04 -10.20
N VAL A 60 -1.55 -11.98 -10.98
CA VAL A 60 -1.24 -11.95 -12.43
C VAL A 60 0.28 -11.91 -12.60
#